data_AF-A0A9P0JEB8-F1
#
_entry.id   AF-A0A9P0JEB8-F1
#
_cell.length_a   1.000
_cell.length_b   1.000
_cell.length_c   1.000
_cell.angle_alpha   90.00
_cell.angle_beta   90.00
_cell.angle_gamma   90.00
#
_symmetry.space_group_name_H-M   'P 1'
#
loop_
_entity.id
_entity.type
_entity.pdbx_description
1 polymer ?
#
loop_
_entity_poly.entity_id
_entity_poly.type
_entity_poly.pdbx_seq_one_letter_code
_entity_poly.pdbx_strand_id
1 'polypeptide(L)'
;MKFCGPKLSLCGIIISIWGIIQLVLMGFFYYIRSVALIEDLNIPEEHKFTDQQEFYSYADKMYSLNAYNCWIAACLYIFTLVVSGHQFYMNNRNTMSL
;
A
#
# COMPACT_ATOMS: atom_id res chain seq x y z
N MET A 1 -4.28 5.82 26.43
CA MET A 1 -4.99 7.09 26.12
C MET A 1 -5.85 6.87 24.88
N LYS A 2 -7.13 7.26 24.88
CA LYS A 2 -8.02 7.10 23.72
C LYS A 2 -7.78 8.24 22.74
N PHE A 3 -7.12 7.97 21.61
CA PHE A 3 -6.72 9.02 20.65
C PHE A 3 -7.74 9.26 19.52
N CYS A 4 -8.69 8.34 19.30
CA CYS A 4 -9.72 8.43 18.27
C CYS A 4 -11.08 7.97 18.80
N GLY A 5 -12.15 8.72 18.48
CA GLY A 5 -13.53 8.34 18.82
C GLY A 5 -14.04 7.14 17.99
N PRO A 6 -15.13 6.47 18.42
CA PRO A 6 -15.62 5.22 17.83
C PRO A 6 -15.91 5.31 16.32
N LYS A 7 -16.39 6.47 15.85
CA LYS A 7 -16.69 6.71 14.42
C LYS A 7 -15.44 6.83 13.55
N LEU A 8 -14.37 7.41 14.08
CA LEU A 8 -13.11 7.61 13.36
C LEU A 8 -12.32 6.29 13.23
N SER A 9 -12.38 5.44 14.27
CA SER A 9 -11.79 4.10 14.26
C SER A 9 -12.44 3.18 13.21
N LEU A 10 -13.76 3.26 13.04
CA LEU A 10 -14.49 2.49 12.02
C LEU A 10 -14.09 2.90 10.59
N CYS A 11 -13.95 4.20 10.35
CA CYS A 11 -13.46 4.72 9.06
C CYS A 11 -12.02 4.26 8.78
N GLY A 12 -11.14 4.31 9.79
CA GLY A 12 -9.76 3.85 9.70
C GLY A 12 -9.63 2.37 9.35
N ILE A 13 -10.50 1.51 9.89
CA ILE A 13 -10.54 0.08 9.57
C ILE A 13 -10.94 -0.15 8.10
N ILE A 14 -12.00 0.51 7.62
CA ILE A 14 -12.50 0.34 6.25
C ILE A 14 -11.46 0.80 5.22
N ILE A 15 -10.88 1.98 5.41
CA ILE A 15 -9.83 2.51 4.52
C ILE A 15 -8.59 1.62 4.56
N SER A 16 -8.22 1.10 5.74
CA SER A 16 -7.06 0.21 5.83
C SER A 16 -7.29 -1.10 5.10
N ILE A 17 -8.46 -1.74 5.22
CA ILE A 17 -8.78 -2.97 4.49
C ILE A 17 -8.74 -2.72 2.98
N TRP A 18 -9.37 -1.62 2.52
CA TRP A 18 -9.36 -1.25 1.11
C TRP A 18 -7.93 -1.03 0.58
N GLY A 19 -7.13 -0.24 1.30
CA GLY A 19 -5.74 0.04 0.95
C GLY A 19 -4.87 -1.20 0.90
N ILE A 20 -5.04 -2.15 1.85
CA ILE A 20 -4.30 -3.42 1.85
C ILE A 20 -4.60 -4.23 0.59
N ILE A 21 -5.88 -4.40 0.25
CA ILE A 21 -6.28 -5.19 -0.93
C ILE A 21 -5.67 -4.59 -2.20
N GLN A 22 -5.81 -3.27 -2.38
CA GLN A 22 -5.29 -2.57 -3.56
C GLN A 22 -3.76 -2.65 -3.64
N LEU A 23 -3.04 -2.38 -2.54
CA LEU A 23 -1.58 -2.37 -2.54
C LEU A 23 -0.96 -3.77 -2.69
N VAL A 24 -1.58 -4.80 -2.13
CA VAL A 24 -1.12 -6.19 -2.30
C VAL A 24 -1.31 -6.64 -3.76
N LEU A 25 -2.46 -6.35 -4.36
CA LEU A 25 -2.72 -6.67 -5.76
C LEU A 25 -1.75 -5.92 -6.68
N MET A 26 -1.53 -4.62 -6.46
CA MET A 26 -0.55 -3.86 -7.24
C MET A 26 0.88 -4.36 -7.04
N GLY A 27 1.29 -4.64 -5.79
CA GLY A 27 2.61 -5.21 -5.50
C GLY A 27 2.84 -6.55 -6.21
N PHE A 28 1.81 -7.38 -6.30
CA PHE A 28 1.86 -8.63 -7.07
C PHE A 28 1.98 -8.37 -8.58
N PHE A 29 1.20 -7.45 -9.15
CA PHE A 29 1.29 -7.10 -10.56
C PHE A 29 2.64 -6.47 -10.96
N TYR A 30 3.25 -5.68 -10.07
CA TYR A 30 4.61 -5.17 -10.25
C TYR A 30 5.65 -6.30 -10.19
N TYR A 31 5.47 -7.29 -9.31
CA TYR A 31 6.40 -8.43 -9.20
C TYR A 31 6.46 -9.28 -10.48
N ILE A 32 5.31 -9.48 -11.14
CA ILE A 32 5.24 -10.19 -12.43
C ILE A 32 5.59 -9.31 -13.64
N ARG A 33 5.98 -8.04 -13.43
CA ARG A 33 6.32 -7.07 -14.49
C ARG A 33 5.20 -6.87 -15.51
N SER A 34 3.98 -6.68 -15.02
CA SER A 34 2.81 -6.50 -15.90
C SER A 34 2.92 -5.23 -16.74
N VAL A 35 2.78 -5.36 -18.06
CA VAL A 35 2.82 -4.24 -19.03
C VAL A 35 1.76 -3.18 -18.74
N ALA A 36 0.65 -3.55 -18.11
CA ALA A 36 -0.42 -2.63 -17.76
C ALA A 36 0.01 -1.55 -16.75
N LEU A 37 1.10 -1.75 -16.00
CA LEU A 37 1.60 -0.80 -15.01
C LEU A 37 2.85 -0.06 -15.51
N ILE A 38 3.17 -0.15 -16.81
CA ILE A 38 4.35 0.50 -17.37
C ILE A 38 4.29 2.03 -17.29
N GLU A 39 3.09 2.61 -17.36
CA GLU A 39 2.87 4.06 -17.26
C GLU A 39 3.11 4.60 -15.85
N ASP A 40 3.03 3.74 -14.85
CA ASP A 40 3.27 4.06 -13.44
C ASP A 40 4.77 3.95 -13.08
N LEU A 41 5.60 3.40 -13.98
CA LEU A 41 7.04 3.41 -13.79
C LEU A 41 7.54 4.83 -14.01
N ASN A 42 8.28 5.35 -13.03
CA ASN A 42 8.86 6.68 -13.11
C ASN A 42 10.09 6.69 -14.02
N ILE A 43 9.86 6.50 -15.32
CA ILE A 43 10.89 6.52 -16.36
C ILE A 43 11.12 7.99 -16.74
N PRO A 44 12.34 8.51 -16.61
CA PRO A 44 12.61 9.91 -16.96
C PRO A 44 12.38 10.11 -18.46
N GLU A 45 11.41 10.96 -18.83
CA GLU A 45 11.08 11.26 -20.23
C GLU A 45 12.26 11.89 -20.99
N GLU A 46 13.17 12.54 -20.27
CA GLU A 46 14.39 13.14 -20.82
C GLU A 46 15.51 12.13 -21.06
N HIS A 47 15.40 10.90 -20.53
CA HIS A 47 16.38 9.84 -20.76
C HIS A 47 16.14 9.21 -22.12
N LYS A 48 16.97 9.61 -23.10
CA LYS A 48 17.05 8.92 -24.38
C LYS A 48 17.80 7.61 -24.19
N PHE A 49 17.04 6.53 -23.98
CA PHE A 49 17.60 5.18 -24.08
C PHE A 49 18.17 5.00 -25.48
N THR A 50 19.47 4.74 -25.54
CA THR A 50 20.17 4.59 -26.84
C THR A 50 19.97 3.17 -27.38
N ASP A 51 19.64 2.23 -26.49
CA ASP A 51 19.45 0.83 -26.80
C ASP A 51 18.21 0.24 -26.09
N GLN A 52 17.57 -0.75 -26.72
CA GLN A 52 16.35 -1.38 -26.20
C GLN A 52 16.62 -2.25 -24.97
N GLN A 53 17.79 -2.87 -24.85
CA GLN A 53 18.16 -3.66 -23.66
C GLN A 53 18.41 -2.77 -22.44
N GLU A 54 18.93 -1.56 -22.64
CA GLU A 54 19.07 -0.57 -21.58
C GLU A 54 17.69 -0.19 -21.00
N PHE A 55 16.71 0.04 -21.88
CA PHE A 55 15.33 0.33 -21.47
C PHE A 55 14.73 -0.81 -20.65
N TYR A 56 14.83 -2.07 -21.11
CA TYR A 56 14.27 -3.20 -20.36
C TYR A 56 14.96 -3.41 -19.01
N SER A 57 16.29 -3.27 -18.94
CA SER A 57 17.04 -3.39 -17.68
C SER A 57 16.64 -2.29 -16.69
N TYR A 58 16.42 -1.06 -17.17
CA TYR A 58 15.94 0.04 -16.34
C TYR A 58 14.49 -0.19 -15.87
N ALA A 59 13.60 -0.57 -16.78
CA ALA A 59 12.21 -0.86 -16.47
C ALA A 59 12.09 -1.98 -15.42
N ASP A 60 12.84 -3.06 -15.55
CA ASP A 60 12.86 -4.17 -14.59
C ASP A 60 13.27 -3.72 -13.17
N LYS A 61 14.23 -2.80 -13.07
CA LYS A 61 14.62 -2.21 -11.79
C LYS A 61 13.49 -1.39 -11.20
N MET A 62 12.79 -0.60 -12.02
CA MET A 62 11.65 0.21 -11.57
C MET A 62 10.46 -0.63 -11.15
N TYR A 63 10.14 -1.70 -11.88
CA TYR A 63 9.12 -2.68 -11.46
C TYR A 63 9.44 -3.24 -10.06
N SER A 64 10.70 -3.65 -9.85
CA SER A 64 11.13 -4.21 -8.56
C SER A 64 11.03 -3.18 -7.43
N LEU A 65 11.47 -1.94 -7.68
CA LEU A 65 11.41 -0.86 -6.69
C LEU A 65 9.96 -0.47 -6.33
N ASN A 66 9.08 -0.32 -7.33
CA ASN A 66 7.67 -0.05 -7.09
C ASN A 66 6.98 -1.22 -6.36
N ALA A 67 7.30 -2.47 -6.70
CA ALA A 67 6.81 -3.63 -5.96
C ALA A 67 7.20 -3.55 -4.47
N TYR A 68 8.47 -3.28 -4.15
CA TYR A 68 8.90 -3.15 -2.76
C TYR A 68 8.17 -2.02 -2.02
N ASN A 69 7.98 -0.87 -2.66
CA ASN A 69 7.25 0.26 -2.08
C ASN A 69 5.79 -0.11 -1.77
N CYS A 70 5.09 -0.79 -2.69
CA CYS A 70 3.72 -1.26 -2.48
C CYS A 70 3.64 -2.28 -1.33
N TRP A 71 4.60 -3.21 -1.25
CA TRP A 71 4.67 -4.20 -0.16
C TRP A 71 4.92 -3.55 1.20
N ILE A 72 5.83 -2.59 1.29
CA ILE A 72 6.08 -1.83 2.53
C ILE A 72 4.83 -1.04 2.93
N ALA A 73 4.18 -0.36 1.97
CA ALA A 73 2.95 0.37 2.21
C ALA A 73 1.83 -0.56 2.72
N ALA A 74 1.66 -1.73 2.11
CA ALA A 74 0.70 -2.74 2.58
C ALA A 74 0.96 -3.15 4.04
N CYS A 75 2.23 -3.37 4.42
CA CYS A 75 2.61 -3.65 5.81
C CYS A 75 2.23 -2.51 6.77
N LEU A 76 2.41 -1.25 6.36
CA LEU A 76 2.02 -0.08 7.17
C LEU A 76 0.51 0.02 7.37
N TYR A 77 -0.29 -0.29 6.34
CA TYR A 77 -1.74 -0.35 6.46
C TYR A 77 -2.19 -1.51 7.36
N ILE A 78 -1.53 -2.68 7.30
CA ILE A 78 -1.79 -3.79 8.24
C ILE A 78 -1.50 -3.34 9.68
N PHE A 79 -0.38 -2.67 9.92
CA PHE A 79 -0.05 -2.14 11.23
C PHE A 79 -1.12 -1.15 11.73
N THR A 80 -1.55 -0.23 10.87
CA THR A 80 -2.61 0.74 11.17
C THR A 80 -3.94 0.06 11.47
N LEU A 81 -4.28 -1.01 10.76
CA LEU A 81 -5.46 -1.85 11.00
C LEU A 81 -5.42 -2.52 12.38
N VAL A 82 -4.27 -3.08 12.77
CA VAL A 82 -4.09 -3.70 14.10
C VAL A 82 -4.25 -2.66 15.21
N VAL A 83 -3.61 -1.51 15.07
CA VAL A 83 -3.69 -0.43 16.08
C VAL A 83 -5.11 0.11 16.20
N SER A 84 -5.78 0.40 15.07
CA SER A 84 -7.16 0.89 15.05
C SER A 84 -8.16 -0.16 15.56
N GLY A 85 -7.95 -1.44 15.24
CA GLY A 85 -8.73 -2.55 15.78
C GLY A 85 -8.56 -2.73 17.28
N HIS A 86 -7.33 -2.62 17.79
CA HIS A 86 -7.06 -2.63 19.24
C HIS A 86 -7.75 -1.46 19.95
N GLN A 87 -7.69 -0.25 19.37
CA GLN A 87 -8.39 0.93 19.90
C GLN A 87 -9.92 0.76 19.86
N PHE A 88 -10.48 0.18 18.79
CA PHE A 88 -11.90 -0.13 18.68
C PHE A 88 -12.35 -1.08 19.79
N TYR A 89 -11.61 -2.17 20.00
CA TYR A 89 -11.89 -3.16 21.03
C TYR A 89 -11.91 -2.57 22.44
N MET A 90 -10.87 -1.80 22.79
CA MET A 90 -10.79 -1.10 24.07
C MET A 90 -11.92 -0.08 24.25
N ASN A 91 -12.35 0.59 23.17
CA ASN A 91 -13.42 1.57 23.26
C ASN A 91 -14.81 0.91 23.40
N ASN A 92 -15.07 -0.18 22.68
CA ASN A 92 -16.35 -0.89 22.73
C ASN A 92 -16.61 -1.56 24.08
N ARG A 93 -15.57 -2.08 24.75
CA ARG A 93 -15.67 -2.63 26.11
C ARG A 93 -16.11 -1.60 27.17
N ASN A 94 -15.76 -0.33 26.99
CA ASN A 94 -16.13 0.74 27.94
C ASN A 94 -17.52 1.33 27.67
N THR A 95 -18.06 1.16 26.46
CA THR A 95 -19.43 1.61 26.12
C THR A 95 -20.48 0.60 26.58
N MET A 96 -20.16 -0.69 26.69
CA MET A 96 -21.08 -1.71 27.23
C MET A 96 -21.07 -1.84 28.77
N SER A 97 -20.21 -1.08 29.46
CA SER A 97 -20.14 -1.06 30.93
C SER A 97 -20.85 0.14 31.56
N LEU A 98 -21.70 0.83 30.81
CA LEU A 98 -22.59 1.90 31.26
C LEU A 98 -24.00 1.62 30.73
#